data_AF-X0T9I7-F1
#
_entry.id   AF-X0T9I7-F1
#
_cell.length_a   1.000
_cell.length_b   1.000
_cell.length_c   1.000
_cell.angle_alpha   90.00
_cell.angle_beta   90.00
_cell.angle_gamma   90.00
#
_symmetry.space_group_name_H-M   'P 1'
#
loop_
_entity.id
_entity.type
_entity.pdbx_description
1 polymer ?
#
loop_
_entity_poly.entity_id
_entity_poly.type
_entity_poly.pdbx_seq_one_letter_code
_entity_poly.pdbx_strand_id
1 'polypeptide(L)'
;FQIDNNFVFFLDLSSYHLAIDIINNIVRVKNYEIKEILTSLFKNIKHLDLIENEFGPDIFPLHEWAEKFIASIQAIVLDRNLAESELAEIFYIFLANKKIETDDKTFNLSSETIKEINIFIADYRGKSVQDIDTFIKIIERQVFQDGSWNEINTVKSLILKKLELLSFLEEKGLVIKDMKSDGILIVHKDPTANFIKAVNKGEFDFGLLDVEYAVFWKDRNGKPLQMNKIHQPGFAYTAHIGTLSHIFPNSILSETLGYPGRIFKLQDWYAGINFIYKVATLYKFTRGQRLLVRTGLHLKQLVNKINKKACRRLPSEIFKEQSLEFWNVALEEFIEKIEKDKEFLMKESIVLPKTICLMFIREIEAGMKDISRRIKNLLGLDKEINQEKRNFLIQCNSSQIKDLSKKWRKKKKNEEVESIISLLKNLLPLRKNLERRARIKLFFAKDNVTISVYQLLRTMFNLVCNGMYRPEWG
;
A
#
# COMPACT_ATOMS: atom_id res chain seq x y z
N PHE A 1 -18.22 -29.80 10.56
CA PHE A 1 -17.85 -31.12 11.11
C PHE A 1 -17.24 -30.88 12.49
N GLN A 2 -17.32 -31.82 13.43
CA GLN A 2 -16.65 -31.69 14.72
C GLN A 2 -15.70 -32.89 14.88
N ILE A 3 -14.42 -32.61 15.08
CA ILE A 3 -13.39 -33.63 15.35
C ILE A 3 -12.75 -33.23 16.67
N ASP A 4 -12.73 -34.14 17.65
CA ASP A 4 -12.13 -33.94 18.98
C ASP A 4 -12.53 -32.62 19.65
N ASN A 5 -13.84 -32.37 19.74
CA ASN A 5 -14.45 -31.15 20.28
C ASN A 5 -14.12 -29.83 19.54
N ASN A 6 -13.34 -29.86 18.45
CA ASN A 6 -13.04 -28.70 17.62
C ASN A 6 -13.95 -28.64 16.40
N PHE A 7 -14.46 -27.45 16.09
CA PHE A 7 -15.16 -27.22 14.84
C PHE A 7 -14.18 -27.25 13.67
N VAL A 8 -14.39 -28.20 12.76
CA VAL A 8 -13.65 -28.32 11.51
C VAL A 8 -14.58 -27.90 10.37
N PHE A 9 -14.17 -26.85 9.67
CA PHE A 9 -14.81 -26.39 8.44
C PHE A 9 -14.02 -26.92 7.26
N PHE A 10 -14.68 -27.73 6.43
CA PHE A 10 -14.13 -28.13 5.14
C PHE A 10 -14.64 -27.13 4.10
N LEU A 11 -13.74 -26.32 3.56
CA LEU A 11 -14.03 -25.51 2.38
C LEU A 11 -13.60 -26.29 1.14
N ASP A 12 -14.52 -26.48 0.20
CA ASP A 12 -14.15 -26.90 -1.15
C ASP A 12 -13.51 -25.69 -1.87
N LEU A 13 -12.19 -25.63 -1.87
CA LEU A 13 -11.42 -24.57 -2.51
C LEU A 13 -11.25 -24.80 -4.03
N SER A 14 -11.72 -25.93 -4.58
CA SER A 14 -11.52 -26.25 -6.00
C SER A 14 -12.19 -25.26 -6.96
N SER A 15 -13.24 -24.59 -6.49
CA SER A 15 -14.03 -23.60 -7.25
C SER A 15 -13.69 -22.15 -6.87
N TYR A 16 -12.70 -21.91 -6.02
CA TYR A 16 -12.32 -20.57 -5.57
C TYR A 16 -10.83 -20.29 -5.82
N HIS A 17 -10.51 -19.03 -6.06
CA HIS A 17 -9.13 -18.59 -6.27
C HIS A 17 -8.72 -17.61 -5.19
N LEU A 18 -7.45 -17.61 -4.80
CA LEU A 18 -6.94 -16.58 -3.91
C LEU A 18 -6.75 -15.28 -4.70
N ALA A 19 -6.92 -14.14 -4.03
CA ALA A 19 -6.66 -12.84 -4.65
C ALA A 19 -5.21 -12.71 -5.11
N ILE A 20 -4.26 -13.38 -4.43
CA ILE A 20 -2.87 -13.46 -4.87
C ILE A 20 -2.72 -14.18 -6.20
N ASP A 21 -3.55 -15.20 -6.49
CA ASP A 21 -3.50 -15.95 -7.74
C ASP A 21 -3.97 -15.10 -8.91
N ILE A 22 -5.00 -14.25 -8.72
CA ILE A 22 -5.37 -13.25 -9.73
C ILE A 22 -4.23 -12.31 -10.01
N ILE A 23 -3.66 -11.74 -8.95
CA ILE A 23 -2.58 -10.79 -9.08
C ILE A 23 -1.42 -11.44 -9.85
N ASN A 24 -1.08 -12.70 -9.54
CA ASN A 24 -0.06 -13.46 -10.23
C ASN A 24 -0.43 -13.82 -11.68
N ASN A 25 -1.72 -14.05 -11.96
CA ASN A 25 -2.20 -14.33 -13.32
C ASN A 25 -2.16 -13.09 -14.22
N ILE A 26 -2.57 -11.92 -13.72
CA ILE A 26 -2.41 -10.63 -14.44
C ILE A 26 -0.93 -10.43 -14.77
N VAL A 27 -0.07 -10.66 -13.78
CA VAL A 27 1.38 -10.63 -13.93
C VAL A 27 1.89 -11.61 -14.99
N ARG A 28 1.37 -12.84 -15.02
CA ARG A 28 1.78 -13.87 -15.97
C ARG A 28 1.38 -13.52 -17.40
N VAL A 29 0.16 -13.02 -17.61
CA VAL A 29 -0.32 -12.55 -18.91
C VAL A 29 0.58 -11.43 -19.43
N LYS A 30 0.89 -10.44 -18.59
CA LYS A 30 1.82 -9.36 -18.96
C LYS A 30 3.22 -9.85 -19.30
N ASN A 31 3.76 -10.77 -18.51
CA ASN A 31 5.07 -11.34 -18.81
C ASN A 31 5.06 -12.10 -20.15
N TYR A 32 3.93 -12.70 -20.52
CA TYR A 32 3.76 -13.33 -21.81
C TYR A 32 3.69 -12.30 -22.95
N GLU A 33 2.91 -11.23 -22.82
CA GLU A 33 2.87 -10.12 -23.81
C GLU A 33 4.23 -9.45 -23.97
N ILE A 34 4.93 -9.15 -22.86
CA ILE A 34 6.30 -8.63 -22.87
C ILE A 34 7.23 -9.61 -23.59
N LYS A 35 7.09 -10.91 -23.34
CA LYS A 35 7.89 -11.95 -24.01
C LYS A 35 7.59 -12.00 -25.52
N GLU A 36 6.34 -11.87 -25.94
CA GLU A 36 5.98 -11.82 -27.36
C GLU A 36 6.54 -10.58 -28.05
N ILE A 37 6.41 -9.40 -27.44
CA ILE A 37 6.99 -8.16 -27.96
C ILE A 37 8.52 -8.27 -28.04
N LEU A 38 9.16 -8.80 -27.00
CA LEU A 38 10.60 -9.05 -27.00
C LEU A 38 11.03 -10.06 -28.06
N THR A 39 10.21 -11.07 -28.32
CA THR A 39 10.46 -12.04 -29.38
C THR A 39 10.29 -11.40 -30.76
N SER A 40 9.30 -10.53 -30.94
CA SER A 40 9.10 -9.74 -32.16
C SER A 40 10.29 -8.80 -32.41
N LEU A 41 10.67 -8.02 -31.38
CA LEU A 41 11.87 -7.18 -31.37
C LEU A 41 13.13 -7.96 -31.74
N PHE A 42 13.30 -9.14 -31.14
CA PHE A 42 14.45 -10.00 -31.40
C PHE A 42 14.50 -10.46 -32.87
N LYS A 43 13.37 -10.86 -33.45
CA LYS A 43 13.29 -11.24 -34.88
C LYS A 43 13.60 -10.08 -35.81
N ASN A 44 13.17 -8.89 -35.42
CA ASN A 44 13.33 -7.68 -36.22
C ASN A 44 14.64 -6.94 -35.91
N ILE A 45 15.51 -7.48 -35.04
CA ILE A 45 16.74 -6.82 -34.54
C ILE A 45 17.82 -6.58 -35.59
N LYS A 46 17.58 -7.00 -36.84
CA LYS A 46 18.44 -6.72 -38.00
C LYS A 46 17.82 -5.71 -38.96
N HIS A 47 16.60 -5.28 -38.67
CA HIS A 47 15.75 -4.45 -39.51
C HIS A 47 15.39 -3.17 -38.74
N LEU A 48 16.37 -2.25 -38.64
CA LEU A 48 16.25 -0.95 -37.97
C LEU A 48 14.97 -0.20 -38.33
N ASP A 49 14.59 -0.18 -39.61
CA ASP A 49 13.40 0.50 -40.10
C ASP A 49 12.10 -0.09 -39.53
N LEU A 50 12.03 -1.40 -39.30
CA LEU A 50 10.85 -2.05 -38.70
C LEU A 50 10.74 -1.72 -37.21
N ILE A 51 11.88 -1.68 -36.51
CA ILE A 51 11.92 -1.38 -35.08
C ILE A 51 11.63 0.11 -34.83
N GLU A 52 12.15 1.02 -35.65
CA GLU A 52 11.83 2.45 -35.52
C GLU A 52 10.34 2.71 -35.74
N ASN A 53 9.74 2.06 -36.76
CA ASN A 53 8.31 2.22 -37.03
C ASN A 53 7.42 1.67 -35.90
N GLU A 54 7.85 0.61 -35.21
CA GLU A 54 7.08 -0.05 -34.16
C GLU A 54 7.32 0.56 -32.76
N PHE A 55 8.53 1.04 -32.46
CA PHE A 55 8.95 1.47 -31.10
C PHE A 55 9.41 2.94 -31.03
N GLY A 56 9.55 3.63 -32.16
CA GLY A 56 10.04 5.01 -32.25
C GLY A 56 11.57 5.13 -32.22
N PRO A 57 12.12 6.34 -32.43
CA PRO A 57 13.56 6.57 -32.59
C PRO A 57 14.37 6.37 -31.29
N ASP A 58 13.71 6.40 -30.12
CA ASP A 58 14.38 6.22 -28.83
C ASP A 58 14.95 4.80 -28.63
N ILE A 59 14.62 3.85 -29.53
CA ILE A 59 15.08 2.46 -29.52
C ILE A 59 16.45 2.25 -30.19
N PHE A 60 16.94 3.22 -30.96
CA PHE A 60 18.16 3.08 -31.77
C PHE A 60 19.43 2.71 -30.98
N PRO A 61 19.77 3.37 -29.85
CA PRO A 61 20.92 2.99 -29.04
C PRO A 61 20.83 1.56 -28.48
N LEU A 62 19.61 1.03 -28.38
CA LEU A 62 19.28 -0.24 -27.75
C LEU A 62 19.37 -1.39 -28.76
N HIS A 63 19.18 -1.11 -30.05
CA HIS A 63 19.43 -2.04 -31.16
C HIS A 63 20.91 -2.47 -31.20
N GLU A 64 21.82 -1.50 -31.28
CA GLU A 64 23.27 -1.76 -31.37
C GLU A 64 23.77 -2.55 -30.15
N TRP A 65 23.20 -2.25 -28.99
CA TRP A 65 23.48 -2.93 -27.75
C TRP A 65 22.99 -4.39 -27.77
N ALA A 66 21.76 -4.64 -28.26
CA ALA A 66 21.19 -5.98 -28.32
C ALA A 66 21.90 -6.87 -29.36
N GLU A 67 22.32 -6.31 -30.51
CA GLU A 67 23.16 -7.03 -31.48
C GLU A 67 24.50 -7.47 -30.87
N LYS A 68 25.16 -6.57 -30.13
CA LYS A 68 26.42 -6.89 -29.42
C LYS A 68 26.23 -7.97 -28.37
N PHE A 69 25.11 -7.95 -27.64
CA PHE A 69 24.76 -9.00 -26.69
C PHE A 69 24.61 -10.36 -27.38
N ILE A 70 23.83 -10.42 -28.47
CA ILE A 70 23.58 -11.67 -29.22
C ILE A 70 24.89 -12.23 -29.78
N ALA A 71 25.71 -11.39 -30.40
CA ALA A 71 27.00 -11.79 -30.94
C ALA A 71 27.93 -12.36 -29.84
N SER A 72 27.90 -11.77 -28.65
CA SER A 72 28.69 -12.23 -27.51
C SER A 72 28.20 -13.57 -26.97
N ILE A 73 26.88 -13.81 -26.90
CA ILE A 73 26.32 -15.11 -26.51
C ILE A 73 26.68 -16.19 -27.54
N GLN A 74 26.57 -15.90 -28.84
CA GLN A 74 27.01 -16.83 -29.90
C GLN A 74 28.50 -17.13 -29.82
N ALA A 75 29.32 -16.14 -29.47
CA ALA A 75 30.76 -16.33 -29.28
C ALA A 75 31.11 -17.11 -28.00
N ILE A 76 30.24 -17.19 -26.99
CA ILE A 76 30.43 -18.07 -25.83
C ILE A 76 30.09 -19.51 -26.19
N VAL A 77 29.10 -19.71 -27.08
CA VAL A 77 28.58 -21.03 -27.45
C VAL A 77 29.26 -21.52 -28.74
N LEU A 78 30.57 -21.28 -28.89
CA LEU A 78 31.39 -21.43 -30.13
C LEU A 78 31.05 -22.65 -31.01
N ASP A 79 30.75 -23.80 -30.41
CA ASP A 79 30.53 -25.07 -31.10
C ASP A 79 29.06 -25.34 -31.49
N ARG A 80 28.13 -24.47 -31.07
CA ARG A 80 26.71 -24.61 -31.38
C ARG A 80 26.09 -23.28 -31.75
N ASN A 81 25.68 -23.20 -33.01
CA ASN A 81 24.87 -22.09 -33.49
C ASN A 81 23.46 -22.21 -32.88
N LEU A 82 23.23 -21.49 -31.78
CA LEU A 82 21.93 -21.45 -31.11
C LEU A 82 20.85 -20.96 -32.07
N ALA A 83 19.69 -21.60 -32.04
CA ALA A 83 18.56 -21.16 -32.84
C ALA A 83 18.09 -19.77 -32.37
N GLU A 84 17.44 -19.05 -33.28
CA GLU A 84 16.92 -17.70 -33.01
C GLU A 84 15.98 -17.66 -31.80
N SER A 85 15.15 -18.71 -31.61
CA SER A 85 14.28 -18.85 -30.45
C SER A 85 15.04 -19.06 -29.13
N GLU A 86 16.19 -19.73 -29.16
CA GLU A 86 17.03 -19.97 -27.98
C GLU A 86 17.75 -18.68 -27.56
N LEU A 87 18.27 -17.94 -28.54
CA LEU A 87 18.90 -16.64 -28.28
C LEU A 87 17.89 -15.61 -27.78
N ALA A 88 16.66 -15.62 -28.32
CA ALA A 88 15.56 -14.79 -27.82
C ALA A 88 15.21 -15.10 -26.36
N GLU A 89 15.18 -16.39 -25.98
CA GLU A 89 14.93 -16.80 -24.59
C GLU A 89 16.06 -16.37 -23.65
N ILE A 90 17.33 -16.51 -24.06
CA ILE A 90 18.49 -16.04 -23.28
C ILE A 90 18.43 -14.51 -23.12
N PHE A 91 18.09 -13.78 -24.18
CA PHE A 91 17.92 -12.34 -24.15
C PHE A 91 16.77 -11.92 -23.21
N TYR A 92 15.67 -12.67 -23.19
CA TYR A 92 14.57 -12.45 -22.24
C TYR A 92 15.01 -12.70 -20.78
N ILE A 93 15.72 -13.80 -20.50
CA ILE A 93 16.25 -14.11 -19.16
C ILE A 93 17.16 -13.00 -18.66
N PHE A 94 18.02 -12.50 -19.55
CA PHE A 94 18.92 -11.39 -19.30
C PHE A 94 18.16 -10.10 -18.92
N LEU A 95 17.18 -9.68 -19.73
CA LEU A 95 16.35 -8.50 -19.44
C LEU A 95 15.59 -8.66 -18.12
N ALA A 96 15.04 -9.85 -17.86
CA ALA A 96 14.31 -10.20 -16.65
C ALA A 96 15.17 -10.26 -15.37
N ASN A 97 16.49 -10.06 -15.47
CA ASN A 97 17.46 -10.17 -14.37
C ASN A 97 17.47 -11.55 -13.72
N LYS A 98 17.25 -12.59 -14.53
CA LYS A 98 17.29 -13.97 -14.07
C LYS A 98 18.59 -14.63 -14.50
N LYS A 99 18.89 -15.74 -13.83
CA LYS A 99 19.94 -16.66 -14.25
C LYS A 99 19.29 -17.84 -14.95
N ILE A 100 20.00 -18.41 -15.92
CA ILE A 100 19.67 -19.71 -16.48
C ILE A 100 20.00 -20.75 -15.41
N GLU A 101 19.05 -21.64 -15.08
CA GLU A 101 19.29 -22.72 -14.11
C GLU A 101 20.25 -23.74 -14.73
N THR A 102 21.21 -24.24 -13.94
CA THR A 102 22.30 -25.10 -14.45
C THR A 102 21.84 -26.49 -14.90
N ASP A 103 20.64 -26.89 -14.47
CA ASP A 103 19.92 -28.11 -14.80
C ASP A 103 18.82 -27.88 -15.87
N ASP A 104 18.74 -26.67 -16.43
CA ASP A 104 17.76 -26.32 -17.44
C ASP A 104 18.04 -27.04 -18.77
N LYS A 105 17.18 -28.01 -19.09
CA LYS A 105 17.26 -28.78 -20.34
C LYS A 105 16.81 -27.99 -21.57
N THR A 106 16.22 -26.81 -21.39
CA THR A 106 15.66 -25.99 -22.48
C THR A 106 16.71 -25.66 -23.53
N PHE A 107 17.94 -25.39 -23.09
CA PHE A 107 19.02 -25.00 -23.98
C PHE A 107 19.94 -26.14 -24.35
N ASN A 108 19.81 -27.36 -23.81
CA ASN A 108 20.74 -28.47 -24.07
C ASN A 108 22.24 -28.05 -24.09
N LEU A 109 22.64 -27.24 -23.11
CA LEU A 109 24.00 -26.74 -22.94
C LEU A 109 24.67 -27.43 -21.75
N SER A 110 26.00 -27.49 -21.75
CA SER A 110 26.74 -27.97 -20.59
C SER A 110 26.53 -27.03 -19.39
N SER A 111 26.59 -27.58 -18.18
CA SER A 111 26.49 -26.77 -16.95
C SER A 111 27.60 -25.72 -16.86
N GLU A 112 28.75 -25.96 -17.48
CA GLU A 112 29.88 -25.02 -17.49
C GLU A 112 29.61 -23.84 -18.43
N THR A 113 29.11 -24.10 -19.64
CA THR A 113 28.67 -23.07 -20.59
C THR A 113 27.55 -22.20 -20.00
N ILE A 114 26.60 -22.81 -19.26
CA ILE A 114 25.52 -22.06 -18.59
C ILE A 114 26.09 -21.10 -17.52
N LYS A 115 27.13 -21.51 -16.77
CA LYS A 115 27.78 -20.61 -15.81
C LYS A 115 28.47 -19.45 -16.52
N GLU A 116 29.18 -19.71 -17.62
CA GLU A 116 29.85 -18.67 -18.42
C GLU A 116 28.85 -17.64 -18.96
N ILE A 117 27.72 -18.11 -19.51
CA ILE A 117 26.62 -17.23 -19.96
C ILE A 117 26.08 -16.39 -18.79
N ASN A 118 25.85 -16.99 -17.62
CA ASN A 118 25.35 -16.27 -16.45
C ASN A 118 26.35 -15.23 -15.91
N ILE A 119 27.66 -15.50 -15.97
CA ILE A 119 28.71 -14.54 -15.61
C ILE A 119 28.70 -13.38 -16.60
N PHE A 120 28.68 -13.68 -17.90
CA PHE A 120 28.60 -12.67 -18.95
C PHE A 120 27.34 -11.79 -18.78
N ILE A 121 26.18 -12.39 -18.56
CA ILE A 121 24.91 -11.67 -18.31
C ILE A 121 25.05 -10.69 -17.14
N ALA A 122 25.65 -11.12 -16.04
CA ALA A 122 25.82 -10.28 -14.85
C ALA A 122 26.78 -9.10 -15.13
N ASP A 123 27.91 -9.36 -15.78
CA ASP A 123 28.92 -8.34 -16.11
C ASP A 123 28.41 -7.35 -17.15
N TYR A 124 27.78 -7.84 -18.21
CA TYR A 124 27.22 -7.03 -19.29
C TYR A 124 26.09 -6.13 -18.76
N ARG A 125 25.24 -6.66 -17.87
CA ARG A 125 24.23 -5.86 -17.17
C ARG A 125 24.87 -4.77 -16.33
N GLY A 126 25.92 -5.09 -15.56
CA GLY A 126 26.60 -4.12 -14.70
C GLY A 126 27.16 -2.91 -15.45
N LYS A 127 27.59 -3.10 -16.71
CA LYS A 127 28.13 -2.05 -17.58
C LYS A 127 27.06 -1.21 -18.28
N SER A 128 25.85 -1.74 -18.46
CA SER A 128 24.78 -1.11 -19.26
C SER A 128 23.45 -0.94 -18.49
N VAL A 129 23.48 -0.85 -17.16
CA VAL A 129 22.27 -0.81 -16.32
C VAL A 129 21.29 0.29 -16.75
N GLN A 130 21.78 1.51 -17.03
CA GLN A 130 20.91 2.63 -17.38
C GLN A 130 20.22 2.43 -18.74
N ASP A 131 20.92 1.87 -19.71
CA ASP A 131 20.38 1.62 -21.06
C ASP A 131 19.34 0.49 -21.01
N ILE A 132 19.66 -0.60 -20.29
CA ILE A 132 18.74 -1.72 -20.05
C ILE A 132 17.46 -1.25 -19.37
N ASP A 133 17.60 -0.46 -18.31
CA ASP A 133 16.45 0.07 -17.57
C ASP A 133 15.62 1.03 -18.44
N THR A 134 16.25 1.72 -19.39
CA THR A 134 15.54 2.60 -20.35
C THR A 134 14.80 1.77 -21.39
N PHE A 135 15.41 0.72 -21.92
CA PHE A 135 14.77 -0.24 -22.84
C PHE A 135 13.55 -0.92 -22.23
N ILE A 136 13.72 -1.45 -21.01
CA ILE A 136 12.61 -2.09 -20.28
C ILE A 136 11.47 -1.08 -20.09
N LYS A 137 11.76 0.19 -19.76
CA LYS A 137 10.73 1.22 -19.63
C LYS A 137 10.02 1.55 -20.95
N ILE A 138 10.71 1.54 -22.09
CA ILE A 138 10.09 1.77 -23.40
C ILE A 138 9.12 0.62 -23.73
N ILE A 139 9.55 -0.63 -23.54
CA ILE A 139 8.71 -1.81 -23.76
C ILE A 139 7.54 -1.85 -22.78
N GLU A 140 7.78 -1.61 -21.49
CA GLU A 140 6.72 -1.52 -20.48
C GLU A 140 5.73 -0.41 -20.83
N ARG A 141 6.18 0.72 -21.39
CA ARG A 141 5.32 1.82 -21.84
C ARG A 141 4.48 1.43 -23.06
N GLN A 142 5.02 0.63 -23.98
CA GLN A 142 4.30 0.19 -25.16
C GLN A 142 3.26 -0.87 -24.84
N VAL A 143 3.63 -1.89 -24.04
CA VAL A 143 2.67 -2.82 -23.41
C VAL A 143 1.59 -2.05 -22.64
N PHE A 144 1.95 -0.93 -22.03
CA PHE A 144 0.99 -0.08 -21.33
C PHE A 144 0.06 0.71 -22.26
N GLN A 145 0.55 1.17 -23.43
CA GLN A 145 -0.27 1.88 -24.42
C GLN A 145 -1.17 0.93 -25.21
N ASP A 146 -0.68 -0.27 -25.50
CA ASP A 146 -1.41 -1.33 -26.19
C ASP A 146 -2.25 -2.20 -25.23
N GLY A 147 -2.00 -2.06 -23.92
CA GLY A 147 -2.62 -2.82 -22.85
C GLY A 147 -4.14 -2.79 -22.96
N SER A 148 -4.71 -3.97 -23.21
CA SER A 148 -6.14 -4.12 -23.49
C SER A 148 -6.99 -3.50 -22.37
N TRP A 149 -8.03 -2.76 -22.75
CA TRP A 149 -9.01 -2.12 -21.85
C TRP A 149 -9.60 -3.04 -20.76
N ASN A 150 -9.46 -4.36 -20.91
CA ASN A 150 -9.91 -5.38 -19.97
C ASN A 150 -9.12 -5.39 -18.65
N GLU A 151 -7.81 -5.13 -18.69
CA GLU A 151 -6.99 -5.15 -17.47
C GLU A 151 -7.36 -4.00 -16.54
N ILE A 152 -7.51 -2.78 -17.09
CA ILE A 152 -7.89 -1.53 -16.40
C ILE A 152 -9.11 -1.75 -15.50
N ASN A 153 -10.13 -2.40 -16.05
CA ASN A 153 -11.38 -2.69 -15.34
C ASN A 153 -11.19 -3.71 -14.21
N THR A 154 -10.30 -4.69 -14.37
CA THR A 154 -9.98 -5.66 -13.32
C THR A 154 -9.33 -5.00 -12.10
N VAL A 155 -8.34 -4.12 -12.25
CA VAL A 155 -7.77 -3.43 -11.07
C VAL A 155 -8.77 -2.50 -10.43
N LYS A 156 -9.56 -1.76 -11.22
CA LYS A 156 -10.63 -0.91 -10.67
C LYS A 156 -11.59 -1.75 -9.84
N SER A 157 -11.99 -2.91 -10.35
CA SER A 157 -12.85 -3.87 -9.65
C SER A 157 -12.19 -4.40 -8.38
N LEU A 158 -10.92 -4.81 -8.41
CA LEU A 158 -10.18 -5.28 -7.23
C LEU A 158 -10.05 -4.20 -6.14
N ILE A 159 -9.76 -2.95 -6.54
CA ILE A 159 -9.68 -1.82 -5.59
C ILE A 159 -11.06 -1.54 -5.00
N LEU A 160 -12.11 -1.48 -5.84
CA LEU A 160 -13.47 -1.25 -5.40
C LEU A 160 -13.93 -2.33 -4.43
N LYS A 161 -13.72 -3.59 -4.76
CA LYS A 161 -14.05 -4.74 -3.91
C LYS A 161 -13.29 -4.74 -2.59
N LYS A 162 -12.05 -4.24 -2.58
CA LYS A 162 -11.31 -4.04 -1.33
C LYS A 162 -11.97 -3.00 -0.44
N LEU A 163 -12.43 -1.88 -1.01
CA LEU A 163 -13.15 -0.84 -0.28
C LEU A 163 -14.52 -1.32 0.20
N GLU A 164 -15.24 -2.11 -0.62
CA GLU A 164 -16.52 -2.72 -0.24
C GLU A 164 -16.34 -3.67 0.94
N LEU A 165 -15.30 -4.52 0.92
CA LEU A 165 -14.95 -5.39 2.03
C LEU A 165 -14.68 -4.59 3.32
N LEU A 166 -13.87 -3.52 3.26
CA LEU A 166 -13.62 -2.66 4.43
C LEU A 166 -14.90 -2.01 4.95
N SER A 167 -15.78 -1.57 4.04
CA SER A 167 -17.08 -0.98 4.40
C SER A 167 -18.00 -2.01 5.06
N PHE A 168 -18.04 -3.22 4.53
CA PHE A 168 -18.82 -4.33 5.08
C PHE A 168 -18.34 -4.70 6.49
N LEU A 169 -17.03 -4.83 6.69
CA LEU A 169 -16.45 -5.12 8.01
C LEU A 169 -16.77 -4.02 9.02
N GLU A 170 -16.70 -2.75 8.62
CA GLU A 170 -17.10 -1.64 9.48
C GLU A 170 -18.59 -1.71 9.87
N GLU A 171 -19.46 -2.06 8.93
CA GLU A 171 -20.90 -2.22 9.17
C GLU A 171 -21.16 -3.37 10.17
N LYS A 172 -20.50 -4.51 9.97
CA LYS A 172 -20.59 -5.67 10.88
C LYS A 172 -19.88 -5.46 12.21
N GLY A 173 -19.12 -4.38 12.37
CA GLY A 173 -18.34 -4.13 13.58
C GLY A 173 -17.27 -5.18 13.81
N LEU A 174 -16.71 -5.71 12.73
CA LEU A 174 -15.67 -6.73 12.71
C LEU A 174 -14.38 -6.12 12.19
N VAL A 175 -13.25 -6.61 12.69
CA VAL A 175 -11.90 -6.33 12.18
C VAL A 175 -11.16 -7.66 12.06
N ILE A 176 -10.25 -7.78 11.09
CA ILE A 176 -9.55 -9.04 10.79
C ILE A 176 -8.10 -9.02 11.29
N LYS A 177 -7.44 -7.85 11.25
CA LYS A 177 -6.06 -7.59 11.70
C LYS A 177 -4.94 -8.30 10.93
N ASP A 178 -5.20 -9.33 10.14
CA ASP A 178 -4.22 -9.95 9.23
C ASP A 178 -4.74 -10.04 7.78
N MET A 179 -5.16 -8.90 7.24
CA MET A 179 -5.80 -8.84 5.92
C MET A 179 -4.79 -8.81 4.75
N LYS A 180 -4.05 -9.90 4.59
CA LYS A 180 -3.07 -10.15 3.51
C LYS A 180 -3.73 -10.75 2.25
N SER A 181 -3.09 -10.63 1.10
CA SER A 181 -3.67 -11.04 -0.20
C SER A 181 -3.89 -12.56 -0.35
N ASP A 182 -3.10 -13.35 0.36
CA ASP A 182 -3.22 -14.81 0.49
C ASP A 182 -4.32 -15.23 1.48
N GLY A 183 -4.79 -14.31 2.33
CA GLY A 183 -5.96 -14.53 3.20
C GLY A 183 -7.29 -14.08 2.59
N ILE A 184 -7.31 -13.74 1.29
CA ILE A 184 -8.51 -13.26 0.59
C ILE A 184 -8.84 -14.21 -0.55
N LEU A 185 -10.04 -14.78 -0.50
CA LEU A 185 -10.62 -15.56 -1.58
C LEU A 185 -11.43 -14.68 -2.51
N ILE A 186 -11.55 -15.11 -3.75
CA ILE A 186 -12.44 -14.51 -4.73
C ILE A 186 -13.58 -15.48 -4.98
N VAL A 187 -14.77 -15.00 -4.65
CA VAL A 187 -16.03 -15.75 -4.66
C VAL A 187 -16.89 -15.18 -5.76
N HIS A 188 -17.33 -16.03 -6.68
CA HIS A 188 -18.25 -15.64 -7.75
C HIS A 188 -19.56 -16.40 -7.60
N LYS A 189 -20.65 -15.82 -8.11
CA LYS A 189 -22.00 -16.39 -7.96
C LYS A 189 -22.22 -17.62 -8.83
N ASP A 190 -21.52 -17.72 -9.95
CA ASP A 190 -21.60 -18.84 -10.89
C ASP A 190 -20.28 -19.62 -10.89
N PRO A 191 -20.14 -20.72 -10.11
CA PRO A 191 -18.91 -21.52 -10.00
C PRO A 191 -18.39 -22.08 -11.35
N THR A 192 -19.20 -22.01 -12.41
CA THR A 192 -18.85 -22.50 -13.76
C THR A 192 -18.37 -21.41 -14.72
N ALA A 193 -18.52 -20.13 -14.35
CA ALA A 193 -18.13 -19.01 -15.19
C ALA A 193 -16.61 -18.92 -15.38
N ASN A 194 -16.16 -18.52 -16.57
CA ASN A 194 -14.75 -18.19 -16.80
C ASN A 194 -14.34 -17.07 -15.81
N PHE A 195 -13.48 -17.43 -14.89
CA PHE A 195 -13.11 -16.63 -13.74
C PHE A 195 -12.48 -15.27 -14.11
N ILE A 196 -11.62 -15.22 -15.13
CA ILE A 196 -11.03 -13.95 -15.61
C ILE A 196 -12.12 -13.03 -16.16
N LYS A 197 -13.11 -13.60 -16.85
CA LYS A 197 -14.25 -12.85 -17.39
C LYS A 197 -15.13 -12.27 -16.28
N ALA A 198 -15.38 -13.03 -15.21
CA ALA A 198 -16.13 -12.56 -14.04
C ALA A 198 -15.39 -11.41 -13.33
N VAL A 199 -14.07 -11.53 -13.17
CA VAL A 199 -13.22 -10.50 -12.54
C VAL A 199 -13.16 -9.22 -13.37
N ASN A 200 -13.00 -9.34 -14.69
CA ASN A 200 -13.04 -8.20 -15.63
C ASN A 200 -14.37 -7.44 -15.59
N LYS A 201 -15.48 -8.15 -15.34
CA LYS A 201 -16.81 -7.57 -15.20
C LYS A 201 -17.13 -7.06 -13.78
N GLY A 202 -16.26 -7.32 -12.80
CA GLY A 202 -16.51 -7.02 -11.40
C GLY A 202 -17.57 -7.92 -10.74
N GLU A 203 -17.91 -9.05 -11.35
CA GLU A 203 -18.93 -10.02 -10.91
C GLU A 203 -18.36 -11.01 -9.86
N PHE A 204 -17.68 -10.49 -8.84
CA PHE A 204 -17.10 -11.28 -7.75
C PHE A 204 -17.18 -10.53 -6.43
N ASP A 205 -16.97 -11.25 -5.33
CA ASP A 205 -16.82 -10.71 -3.99
C ASP A 205 -15.58 -11.29 -3.31
N PHE A 206 -15.14 -10.64 -2.23
CA PHE A 206 -14.03 -11.14 -1.41
C PHE A 206 -14.55 -12.01 -0.26
N GLY A 207 -14.08 -13.26 -0.25
CA GLY A 207 -14.10 -14.14 0.92
C GLY A 207 -12.86 -13.90 1.79
N LEU A 208 -12.99 -14.16 3.09
CA LEU A 208 -11.88 -14.05 4.04
C LEU A 208 -11.49 -15.43 4.54
N LEU A 209 -10.18 -15.68 4.57
CA LEU A 209 -9.54 -16.79 5.27
C LEU A 209 -8.81 -16.25 6.51
N ASP A 210 -8.24 -17.16 7.30
CA ASP A 210 -7.36 -16.83 8.43
C ASP A 210 -7.95 -15.79 9.40
N VAL A 211 -9.24 -15.96 9.75
CA VAL A 211 -9.99 -15.05 10.65
C VAL A 211 -9.65 -15.22 12.14
N GLU A 212 -8.52 -15.86 12.46
CA GLU A 212 -8.09 -16.20 13.82
C GLU A 212 -7.81 -14.97 14.70
N TYR A 213 -7.41 -13.85 14.09
CA TYR A 213 -7.19 -12.57 14.79
C TYR A 213 -8.40 -11.63 14.75
N ALA A 214 -9.54 -12.11 14.25
CA ALA A 214 -10.70 -11.27 14.09
C ALA A 214 -11.32 -10.87 15.43
N VAL A 215 -11.76 -9.62 15.53
CA VAL A 215 -12.33 -9.06 16.77
C VAL A 215 -13.61 -8.28 16.46
N PHE A 216 -14.65 -8.53 17.25
CA PHE A 216 -15.82 -7.66 17.25
C PHE A 216 -15.56 -6.43 18.11
N TRP A 217 -15.90 -5.25 17.57
CA TRP A 217 -15.81 -3.96 18.25
C TRP A 217 -17.15 -3.22 18.33
N LYS A 218 -18.21 -3.80 17.74
CA LYS A 218 -19.60 -3.40 17.96
C LYS A 218 -20.43 -4.58 18.44
N ASP A 219 -21.52 -4.30 19.13
CA ASP A 219 -22.56 -5.28 19.43
C ASP A 219 -23.45 -5.56 18.20
N ARG A 220 -24.42 -6.49 18.36
CA ARG A 220 -25.37 -6.86 17.31
C ARG A 220 -26.27 -5.71 16.83
N ASN A 221 -26.39 -4.65 17.63
CA ASN A 221 -27.16 -3.44 17.29
C ASN A 221 -26.28 -2.34 16.68
N GLY A 222 -25.01 -2.64 16.37
CA GLY A 222 -24.07 -1.69 15.79
C GLY A 222 -23.52 -0.65 16.76
N LYS A 223 -23.73 -0.81 18.08
CA LYS A 223 -23.18 0.10 19.09
C LYS A 223 -21.74 -0.32 19.46
N PRO A 224 -20.80 0.64 19.62
CA PRO A 224 -19.45 0.33 20.08
C PRO A 224 -19.47 -0.45 21.39
N LEU A 225 -18.69 -1.53 21.47
CA LEU A 225 -18.53 -2.29 22.70
C LEU A 225 -17.81 -1.45 23.76
N GLN A 226 -18.12 -1.72 25.04
CA GLN A 226 -17.32 -1.18 26.13
C GLN A 226 -15.91 -1.78 26.07
N MET A 227 -14.91 -1.03 26.55
CA MET A 227 -13.49 -1.39 26.47
C MET A 227 -13.20 -2.79 27.00
N ASN A 228 -13.75 -3.11 28.17
CA ASN A 228 -13.59 -4.40 28.84
C ASN A 228 -14.29 -5.56 28.13
N LYS A 229 -15.12 -5.29 27.11
CA LYS A 229 -15.80 -6.30 26.29
C LYS A 229 -15.10 -6.53 24.95
N ILE A 230 -14.12 -5.71 24.58
CA ILE A 230 -13.30 -5.92 23.38
C ILE A 230 -12.20 -6.89 23.75
N HIS A 231 -12.25 -8.09 23.17
CA HIS A 231 -11.23 -9.11 23.37
C HIS A 231 -9.86 -8.61 22.94
N GLN A 232 -8.82 -9.02 23.66
CA GLN A 232 -7.44 -8.81 23.24
C GLN A 232 -7.15 -9.74 22.06
N PRO A 233 -6.90 -9.23 20.85
CA PRO A 233 -6.44 -10.09 19.77
C PRO A 233 -5.03 -10.59 20.04
N GLY A 234 -4.66 -11.71 19.41
CA GLY A 234 -3.29 -12.17 19.35
C GLY A 234 -2.33 -11.11 18.78
N PHE A 235 -1.09 -11.13 19.25
CA PHE A 235 -0.02 -10.24 18.81
C PHE A 235 0.66 -10.79 17.55
N ALA A 236 -0.11 -10.99 16.49
CA ALA A 236 0.42 -11.35 15.18
C ALA A 236 0.38 -10.16 14.24
N TYR A 237 1.37 -10.11 13.35
CA TYR A 237 1.43 -9.12 12.30
C TYR A 237 2.25 -9.64 11.13
N THR A 238 1.79 -9.33 9.92
CA THR A 238 2.59 -9.50 8.71
C THR A 238 3.40 -8.23 8.47
N ALA A 239 4.73 -8.30 8.56
CA ALA A 239 5.63 -7.14 8.67
C ALA A 239 5.31 -5.93 7.76
N HIS A 240 5.02 -6.15 6.47
CA HIS A 240 4.81 -5.08 5.48
C HIS A 240 3.36 -4.53 5.42
N ILE A 241 2.42 -5.15 6.15
CA ILE A 241 1.04 -4.65 6.34
C ILE A 241 0.69 -4.46 7.82
N GLY A 242 1.64 -4.72 8.72
CA GLY A 242 1.52 -4.54 10.15
C GLY A 242 1.83 -3.11 10.56
N THR A 243 1.30 -2.72 11.71
CA THR A 243 1.58 -1.44 12.36
C THR A 243 2.07 -1.68 13.78
N LEU A 244 2.74 -0.69 14.36
CA LEU A 244 3.21 -0.78 15.74
C LEU A 244 2.08 -1.13 16.73
N SER A 245 0.86 -0.65 16.50
CA SER A 245 -0.29 -0.97 17.35
C SER A 245 -0.67 -2.46 17.38
N HIS A 246 -0.14 -3.31 16.49
CA HIS A 246 -0.40 -4.75 16.51
C HIS A 246 0.26 -5.47 17.68
N ILE A 247 1.33 -4.90 18.25
CA ILE A 247 2.17 -5.56 19.25
C ILE A 247 1.96 -5.00 20.67
N PHE A 248 0.94 -4.14 20.87
CA PHE A 248 0.62 -3.55 22.17
C PHE A 248 -0.79 -3.95 22.62
N PRO A 249 -1.00 -4.16 23.94
CA PRO A 249 -2.29 -4.57 24.47
C PRO A 249 -3.32 -3.43 24.44
N ASN A 250 -4.59 -3.79 24.52
CA ASN A 250 -5.74 -2.87 24.50
C ASN A 250 -5.64 -1.78 25.57
N SER A 251 -5.07 -2.09 26.73
CA SER A 251 -4.85 -1.11 27.80
C SER A 251 -3.94 0.03 27.35
N ILE A 252 -2.82 -0.28 26.72
CA ILE A 252 -1.86 0.71 26.22
C ILE A 252 -2.44 1.46 25.02
N LEU A 253 -3.10 0.77 24.08
CA LEU A 253 -3.80 1.44 22.98
C LEU A 253 -4.89 2.38 23.49
N SER A 254 -5.59 1.99 24.56
CA SER A 254 -6.63 2.80 25.15
C SER A 254 -6.08 4.07 25.81
N GLU A 255 -5.05 3.91 26.64
CA GLU A 255 -4.35 5.00 27.30
C GLU A 255 -3.74 5.99 26.28
N THR A 256 -3.09 5.46 25.25
CA THR A 256 -2.28 6.28 24.33
C THR A 256 -3.08 6.78 23.14
N LEU A 257 -3.96 5.98 22.54
CA LEU A 257 -4.66 6.31 21.29
C LEU A 257 -6.17 6.52 21.47
N GLY A 258 -6.81 5.92 22.48
CA GLY A 258 -8.21 6.18 22.84
C GLY A 258 -9.07 4.92 22.78
N TYR A 259 -9.83 4.70 21.70
CA TYR A 259 -10.72 3.54 21.59
C TYR A 259 -10.09 2.46 20.69
N PRO A 260 -9.67 1.29 21.21
CA PRO A 260 -9.01 0.21 20.46
C PRO A 260 -9.79 -0.29 19.25
N GLY A 261 -11.13 -0.35 19.32
CA GLY A 261 -11.95 -0.76 18.17
C GLY A 261 -11.73 0.11 16.93
N ARG A 262 -11.51 1.42 17.13
CA ARG A 262 -11.13 2.33 16.03
C ARG A 262 -9.71 2.03 15.53
N ILE A 263 -8.78 1.72 16.43
CA ILE A 263 -7.38 1.41 16.07
C ILE A 263 -7.31 0.14 15.23
N PHE A 264 -8.03 -0.92 15.61
CA PHE A 264 -8.07 -2.14 14.83
C PHE A 264 -8.66 -1.95 13.43
N LYS A 265 -9.70 -1.12 13.32
CA LYS A 265 -10.23 -0.75 12.01
C LYS A 265 -9.17 -0.07 11.14
N LEU A 266 -8.39 0.83 11.72
CA LEU A 266 -7.32 1.52 11.00
C LEU A 266 -6.14 0.59 10.65
N GLN A 267 -5.95 -0.52 11.36
CA GLN A 267 -5.01 -1.58 10.98
C GLN A 267 -5.45 -2.27 9.68
N ASP A 268 -6.73 -2.66 9.59
CA ASP A 268 -7.29 -3.23 8.34
C ASP A 268 -7.21 -2.24 7.18
N TRP A 269 -7.42 -0.94 7.43
CA TRP A 269 -7.24 0.10 6.41
C TRP A 269 -5.78 0.25 5.98
N TYR A 270 -4.82 0.12 6.90
CA TYR A 270 -3.39 0.13 6.57
C TYR A 270 -3.00 -1.05 5.67
N ALA A 271 -3.53 -2.25 5.94
CA ALA A 271 -3.40 -3.38 5.04
C ALA A 271 -4.10 -3.12 3.68
N GLY A 272 -5.28 -2.50 3.71
CA GLY A 272 -6.02 -2.07 2.52
C GLY A 272 -5.23 -1.11 1.62
N ILE A 273 -4.55 -0.12 2.19
CA ILE A 273 -3.69 0.81 1.45
C ILE A 273 -2.58 0.06 0.71
N ASN A 274 -1.91 -0.87 1.39
CA ASN A 274 -0.85 -1.69 0.78
C ASN A 274 -1.39 -2.56 -0.36
N PHE A 275 -2.56 -3.17 -0.18
CA PHE A 275 -3.23 -3.94 -1.22
C PHE A 275 -3.58 -3.07 -2.44
N ILE A 276 -4.24 -1.93 -2.22
CA ILE A 276 -4.67 -1.02 -3.29
C ILE A 276 -3.46 -0.52 -4.08
N TYR A 277 -2.38 -0.12 -3.41
CA TYR A 277 -1.16 0.30 -4.12
C TYR A 277 -0.52 -0.84 -4.91
N LYS A 278 -0.43 -2.04 -4.32
CA LYS A 278 0.11 -3.22 -5.02
C LYS A 278 -0.69 -3.51 -6.28
N VAL A 279 -2.01 -3.52 -6.20
CA VAL A 279 -2.91 -3.78 -7.33
C VAL A 279 -2.84 -2.66 -8.36
N ALA A 280 -2.85 -1.39 -7.92
CA ALA A 280 -2.72 -0.24 -8.81
C ALA A 280 -1.39 -0.25 -9.57
N THR A 281 -0.31 -0.72 -8.97
CA THR A 281 1.01 -0.76 -9.61
C THR A 281 1.25 -2.00 -10.47
N LEU A 282 0.28 -2.93 -10.57
CA LEU A 282 0.35 -4.05 -11.53
C LEU A 282 0.37 -3.58 -12.99
N TYR A 283 -0.09 -2.36 -13.24
CA TYR A 283 0.00 -1.77 -14.57
C TYR A 283 1.41 -1.49 -15.00
N LYS A 284 2.20 -0.94 -14.09
CA LYS A 284 3.56 -0.48 -14.35
C LYS A 284 4.60 -1.56 -14.13
N PHE A 285 4.33 -2.52 -13.23
CA PHE A 285 5.32 -3.52 -12.85
C PHE A 285 4.73 -4.91 -12.91
N THR A 286 5.50 -5.83 -13.49
CA THR A 286 5.20 -7.25 -13.65
C THR A 286 5.01 -8.02 -12.35
N ARG A 287 5.00 -7.40 -11.17
CA ARG A 287 4.66 -8.06 -9.88
C ARG A 287 3.81 -7.21 -8.94
N GLY A 288 3.53 -5.96 -9.33
CA GLY A 288 3.02 -4.93 -8.42
C GLY A 288 4.06 -4.56 -7.35
N GLN A 289 4.09 -3.30 -6.95
CA GLN A 289 5.02 -2.84 -5.92
C GLN A 289 4.40 -2.92 -4.54
N ARG A 290 5.21 -3.36 -3.57
CA ARG A 290 4.85 -3.25 -2.16
C ARG A 290 5.12 -1.83 -1.69
N LEU A 291 4.15 -1.20 -1.04
CA LEU A 291 4.25 0.20 -0.62
C LEU A 291 5.19 0.38 0.59
N LEU A 292 5.06 -0.42 1.65
CA LEU A 292 5.71 -0.14 2.94
C LEU A 292 6.73 -1.23 3.35
N VAL A 293 7.68 -1.53 2.45
CA VAL A 293 8.69 -2.58 2.66
C VAL A 293 9.74 -2.14 3.68
N ARG A 294 10.29 -0.92 3.52
CA ARG A 294 11.28 -0.36 4.45
C ARG A 294 10.68 -0.23 5.84
N THR A 295 9.44 0.25 5.91
CA THR A 295 8.65 0.37 7.13
C THR A 295 8.42 -0.99 7.80
N GLY A 296 8.07 -2.04 7.04
CA GLY A 296 7.86 -3.36 7.60
C GLY A 296 9.14 -4.03 8.13
N LEU A 297 10.28 -3.82 7.47
CA LEU A 297 11.58 -4.24 7.99
C LEU A 297 11.93 -3.47 9.26
N HIS A 298 11.65 -2.17 9.29
CA HIS A 298 11.86 -1.32 10.44
C HIS A 298 10.98 -1.75 11.63
N LEU A 299 9.73 -2.12 11.41
CA LEU A 299 8.84 -2.66 12.45
C LEU A 299 9.47 -3.85 13.18
N LYS A 300 10.07 -4.80 12.44
CA LYS A 300 10.80 -5.94 13.05
C LYS A 300 11.93 -5.47 13.98
N GLN A 301 12.66 -4.44 13.57
CA GLN A 301 13.73 -3.85 14.40
C GLN A 301 13.17 -3.18 15.66
N LEU A 302 12.06 -2.44 15.53
CA LEU A 302 11.38 -1.79 16.66
C LEU A 302 10.87 -2.82 17.67
N VAL A 303 10.29 -3.93 17.21
CA VAL A 303 9.84 -5.01 18.11
C VAL A 303 10.99 -5.53 18.96
N ASN A 304 12.17 -5.74 18.36
CA ASN A 304 13.36 -6.15 19.10
C ASN A 304 13.82 -5.09 20.12
N LYS A 305 13.73 -3.79 19.78
CA LYS A 305 14.03 -2.69 20.73
C LYS A 305 13.04 -2.65 21.89
N ILE A 306 11.75 -2.85 21.61
CA ILE A 306 10.67 -2.84 22.60
C ILE A 306 10.86 -3.96 23.61
N ASN A 307 11.13 -5.18 23.14
CA ASN A 307 11.38 -6.33 24.00
C ASN A 307 12.59 -6.09 24.95
N LYS A 308 13.62 -5.37 24.49
CA LYS A 308 14.78 -4.99 25.33
C LYS A 308 14.47 -3.89 26.35
N LYS A 309 13.58 -2.93 26.00
CA LYS A 309 13.21 -1.79 26.86
C LYS A 309 12.09 -2.10 27.85
N ALA A 310 11.30 -3.16 27.62
CA ALA A 310 10.09 -3.50 28.37
C ALA A 310 10.31 -3.63 29.89
N CYS A 311 11.51 -4.02 30.34
CA CYS A 311 11.81 -4.17 31.77
C CYS A 311 12.17 -2.86 32.50
N ARG A 312 12.34 -1.73 31.78
CA ARG A 312 12.95 -0.51 32.35
C ARG A 312 12.09 0.76 32.27
N ARG A 313 10.99 0.75 31.51
CA ARG A 313 10.17 1.94 31.24
C ARG A 313 8.70 1.58 31.13
N LEU A 314 7.84 2.57 31.37
CA LEU A 314 6.40 2.40 31.22
C LEU A 314 6.04 2.03 29.76
N PRO A 315 5.22 0.99 29.53
CA PRO A 315 4.89 0.56 28.16
C PRO A 315 4.24 1.65 27.31
N SER A 316 3.50 2.59 27.90
CA SER A 316 2.90 3.71 27.18
C SER A 316 3.91 4.75 26.73
N GLU A 317 5.02 4.95 27.45
CA GLU A 317 6.13 5.79 26.99
C GLU A 317 6.87 5.13 25.84
N ILE A 318 7.15 3.82 25.97
CA ILE A 318 7.78 3.03 24.91
C ILE A 318 6.92 3.10 23.64
N PHE A 319 5.60 2.95 23.77
CA PHE A 319 4.67 3.08 22.65
C PHE A 319 4.80 4.44 21.96
N LYS A 320 4.75 5.56 22.70
CA LYS A 320 4.82 6.91 22.13
C LYS A 320 6.13 7.14 21.37
N GLU A 321 7.26 6.79 21.98
CA GLU A 321 8.59 6.96 21.38
C GLU A 321 8.74 6.12 20.11
N GLN A 322 8.40 4.84 20.16
CA GLN A 322 8.56 3.94 19.02
C GLN A 322 7.49 4.21 17.94
N SER A 323 6.33 4.74 18.32
CA SER A 323 5.31 5.18 17.37
C SER A 323 5.79 6.37 16.55
N LEU A 324 6.53 7.30 17.14
CA LEU A 324 7.14 8.41 16.40
C LEU A 324 8.13 7.88 15.34
N GLU A 325 9.04 6.99 15.74
CA GLU A 325 10.03 6.37 14.84
C GLU A 325 9.33 5.63 13.68
N PHE A 326 8.34 4.79 13.99
CA PHE A 326 7.58 4.02 13.00
C PHE A 326 6.87 4.91 11.97
N TRP A 327 6.11 5.92 12.43
CA TRP A 327 5.28 6.72 11.53
C TRP A 327 6.08 7.70 10.69
N ASN A 328 7.25 8.16 11.15
CA ASN A 328 8.16 8.96 10.33
C ASN A 328 8.66 8.14 9.13
N VAL A 329 9.18 6.93 9.37
CA VAL A 329 9.62 6.02 8.29
C VAL A 329 8.47 5.69 7.34
N ALA A 330 7.28 5.40 7.90
CA ALA A 330 6.09 5.08 7.10
C ALA A 330 5.65 6.25 6.22
N LEU A 331 5.64 7.48 6.76
CA LEU A 331 5.24 8.68 6.03
C LEU A 331 6.24 9.01 4.91
N GLU A 332 7.54 8.92 5.21
CA GLU A 332 8.60 9.15 4.23
C GLU A 332 8.52 8.14 3.08
N GLU A 333 8.46 6.83 3.38
CA GLU A 333 8.36 5.80 2.35
C GLU A 333 7.06 5.93 1.53
N PHE A 334 5.95 6.26 2.19
CA PHE A 334 4.68 6.48 1.53
C PHE A 334 4.76 7.64 0.53
N ILE A 335 5.27 8.80 0.95
CA ILE A 335 5.42 9.98 0.08
C ILE A 335 6.38 9.68 -1.08
N GLU A 336 7.53 9.09 -0.78
CA GLU A 336 8.54 8.72 -1.78
C GLU A 336 7.94 7.89 -2.92
N LYS A 337 7.17 6.84 -2.58
CA LYS A 337 6.58 5.95 -3.59
C LYS A 337 5.39 6.52 -4.32
N ILE A 338 4.44 7.16 -3.62
CA ILE A 338 3.26 7.72 -4.29
C ILE A 338 3.61 8.91 -5.19
N GLU A 339 4.65 9.69 -4.85
CA GLU A 339 5.10 10.78 -5.71
C GLU A 339 5.88 10.24 -6.91
N LYS A 340 6.70 9.20 -6.73
CA LYS A 340 7.37 8.49 -7.84
C LYS A 340 6.38 7.93 -8.87
N ASP A 341 5.22 7.45 -8.41
CA ASP A 341 4.18 6.88 -9.27
C ASP A 341 2.98 7.81 -9.52
N LYS A 342 3.11 9.10 -9.18
CA LYS A 342 1.99 10.05 -9.16
C LYS A 342 1.24 10.15 -10.47
N GLU A 343 1.96 10.35 -11.57
CA GLU A 343 1.34 10.55 -12.89
C GLU A 343 0.44 9.37 -13.24
N PHE A 344 0.93 8.15 -12.99
CA PHE A 344 0.19 6.92 -13.21
C PHE A 344 -1.01 6.80 -12.26
N LEU A 345 -0.80 6.98 -10.96
CA LEU A 345 -1.86 6.86 -9.95
C LEU A 345 -2.96 7.94 -10.08
N MET A 346 -2.67 9.05 -10.78
CA MET A 346 -3.65 10.10 -11.07
C MET A 346 -4.51 9.82 -12.31
N LYS A 347 -4.02 9.04 -13.28
CA LYS A 347 -4.77 8.66 -14.49
C LYS A 347 -5.98 7.80 -14.15
N GLU A 348 -5.82 6.89 -13.20
CA GLU A 348 -6.89 5.98 -12.80
C GLU A 348 -7.83 6.60 -11.77
N SER A 349 -9.09 6.74 -12.16
CA SER A 349 -10.18 7.20 -11.30
C SER A 349 -11.22 6.10 -11.08
N ILE A 350 -11.79 6.10 -9.88
CA ILE A 350 -12.80 5.12 -9.45
C ILE A 350 -14.01 5.90 -8.94
N VAL A 351 -15.19 5.46 -9.37
CA VAL A 351 -16.46 5.96 -8.83
C VAL A 351 -16.77 5.20 -7.56
N LEU A 352 -16.96 5.91 -6.45
CA LEU A 352 -17.22 5.31 -5.15
C LEU A 352 -18.73 5.18 -4.89
N PRO A 353 -19.21 3.97 -4.59
CA PRO A 353 -20.55 3.75 -4.06
C PRO A 353 -20.81 4.52 -2.76
N LYS A 354 -22.07 4.86 -2.53
CA LYS A 354 -22.52 5.61 -1.34
C LYS A 354 -22.13 4.92 -0.03
N THR A 355 -22.15 3.60 0.02
CA THR A 355 -21.74 2.81 1.20
C THR A 355 -20.28 3.08 1.58
N ILE A 356 -19.37 3.09 0.61
CA ILE A 356 -17.95 3.40 0.79
C ILE A 356 -17.78 4.87 1.21
N CYS A 357 -18.49 5.80 0.56
CA CYS A 357 -18.46 7.22 0.97
C CYS A 357 -18.90 7.40 2.43
N LEU A 358 -19.96 6.70 2.86
CA LEU A 358 -20.43 6.73 4.25
C LEU A 358 -19.40 6.15 5.22
N MET A 359 -18.69 5.08 4.85
CA MET A 359 -17.57 4.55 5.63
C MET A 359 -16.49 5.63 5.86
N PHE A 360 -16.07 6.34 4.81
CA PHE A 360 -15.12 7.46 4.94
C PHE A 360 -15.66 8.59 5.82
N ILE A 361 -16.90 9.02 5.61
CA ILE A 361 -17.52 10.09 6.40
C ILE A 361 -17.52 9.74 7.89
N ARG A 362 -17.91 8.51 8.26
CA ARG A 362 -17.94 8.04 9.66
C ARG A 362 -16.54 8.09 10.30
N GLU A 363 -15.51 7.63 9.61
CA GLU A 363 -14.13 7.69 10.13
C GLU A 363 -13.62 9.13 10.24
N ILE A 364 -13.95 9.98 9.28
CA ILE A 364 -13.61 11.41 9.32
C ILE A 364 -14.25 12.07 10.54
N GLU A 365 -15.54 11.83 10.78
CA GLU A 365 -16.29 12.34 11.93
C GLU A 365 -15.74 11.83 13.27
N ALA A 366 -15.42 10.54 13.36
CA ALA A 366 -14.81 9.95 14.54
C ALA A 366 -13.49 10.66 14.89
N GLY A 367 -12.61 10.86 13.91
CA GLY A 367 -11.36 11.58 14.15
C GLY A 367 -11.54 13.09 14.39
N MET A 368 -12.56 13.72 13.81
CA MET A 368 -12.92 15.11 14.16
C MET A 368 -13.37 15.23 15.62
N LYS A 369 -14.16 14.27 16.14
CA LYS A 369 -14.55 14.22 17.56
C LYS A 369 -13.33 14.05 18.46
N ASP A 370 -12.38 13.18 18.08
CA ASP A 370 -11.13 12.99 18.82
C ASP A 370 -10.24 14.24 18.84
N ILE A 371 -10.09 14.92 17.70
CA ILE A 371 -9.36 16.19 17.62
C ILE A 371 -10.05 17.26 18.48
N SER A 372 -11.38 17.35 18.41
CA SER A 372 -12.16 18.32 19.22
C SER A 372 -11.98 18.08 20.71
N ARG A 373 -11.96 16.82 21.15
CA ARG A 373 -11.68 16.44 22.55
C ARG A 373 -10.25 16.83 22.96
N ARG A 374 -9.26 16.60 22.10
CA ARG A 374 -7.86 17.00 22.34
C ARG A 374 -7.71 18.52 22.47
N ILE A 375 -8.38 19.28 21.60
CA ILE A 375 -8.42 20.75 21.69
C ILE A 375 -8.99 21.18 23.05
N LYS A 376 -10.12 20.59 23.47
CA LYS A 376 -10.73 20.90 24.77
C LYS A 376 -9.79 20.58 25.94
N ASN A 377 -9.13 19.42 25.91
CA ASN A 377 -8.18 19.03 26.95
C ASN A 377 -6.97 19.98 26.98
N LEU A 378 -6.40 20.31 25.82
CA LEU A 378 -5.28 21.24 25.71
C LEU A 378 -5.61 22.60 26.32
N LEU A 379 -6.81 23.13 26.05
CA LEU A 379 -7.28 24.41 26.57
C LEU A 379 -7.77 24.35 28.04
N GLY A 380 -8.07 23.16 28.55
CA GLY A 380 -8.52 22.93 29.93
C GLY A 380 -7.37 22.81 30.92
N LEU A 381 -6.18 22.43 30.45
CA LEU A 381 -4.97 22.30 31.28
C LEU A 381 -4.33 23.66 31.62
N ASP A 382 -4.60 24.68 30.82
CA ASP A 382 -4.01 26.00 30.98
C ASP A 382 -4.86 26.86 31.94
N LYS A 383 -4.28 27.14 33.13
CA LYS A 383 -4.91 27.95 34.18
C LYS A 383 -4.92 29.45 33.84
N GLU A 384 -4.05 29.89 32.93
CA GLU A 384 -3.89 31.31 32.56
C GLU A 384 -4.95 31.76 31.53
N ILE A 385 -5.70 30.81 30.96
CA ILE A 385 -6.77 31.08 30.01
C ILE A 385 -8.12 31.19 30.74
N ASN A 386 -8.63 32.42 30.79
CA ASN A 386 -9.99 32.68 31.24
C ASN A 386 -11.05 32.06 30.29
N GLN A 387 -12.28 31.91 30.78
CA GLN A 387 -13.34 31.20 30.06
C GLN A 387 -13.70 31.84 28.70
N GLU A 388 -13.62 33.16 28.60
CA GLU A 388 -13.92 33.89 27.37
C GLU A 388 -12.88 33.62 26.27
N LYS A 389 -11.59 33.73 26.60
CA LYS A 389 -10.48 33.36 25.70
C LYS A 389 -10.57 31.87 25.33
N ARG A 390 -10.94 31.00 26.27
CA ARG A 390 -11.14 29.56 26.02
C ARG A 390 -12.23 29.33 24.98
N ASN A 391 -13.38 29.97 25.12
CA ASN A 391 -14.49 29.86 24.18
C ASN A 391 -14.10 30.35 22.79
N PHE A 392 -13.40 31.48 22.70
CA PHE A 392 -12.86 31.99 21.44
C PHE A 392 -11.86 31.01 20.81
N LEU A 393 -10.92 30.47 21.58
CA LEU A 393 -9.92 29.50 21.11
C LEU A 393 -10.54 28.15 20.69
N ILE A 394 -11.73 27.81 21.20
CA ILE A 394 -12.52 26.65 20.78
C ILE A 394 -13.17 26.84 19.40
N GLN A 395 -13.43 28.07 18.98
CA GLN A 395 -14.12 28.37 17.72
C GLN A 395 -13.19 28.86 16.61
N CYS A 396 -12.00 29.33 16.95
CA CYS A 396 -11.11 29.95 15.98
C CYS A 396 -10.56 28.97 14.92
N ASN A 397 -10.34 29.52 13.74
CA ASN A 397 -9.72 28.82 12.60
C ASN A 397 -8.18 28.93 12.63
N SER A 398 -7.52 28.16 11.79
CA SER A 398 -6.06 28.05 11.73
C SER A 398 -5.39 29.35 11.30
N SER A 399 -6.07 30.22 10.53
CA SER A 399 -5.57 31.55 10.18
C SER A 399 -5.57 32.47 11.40
N GLN A 400 -6.69 32.52 12.12
CA GLN A 400 -6.82 33.30 13.35
C GLN A 400 -5.78 32.89 14.40
N ILE A 401 -5.49 31.59 14.55
CA ILE A 401 -4.42 31.12 15.45
C ILE A 401 -3.04 31.62 15.01
N LYS A 402 -2.73 31.60 13.70
CA LYS A 402 -1.46 32.15 13.21
C LYS A 402 -1.34 33.64 13.51
N ASP A 403 -2.42 34.40 13.33
CA ASP A 403 -2.42 35.83 13.59
C ASP A 403 -2.29 36.14 15.09
N LEU A 404 -2.96 35.37 15.95
CA LEU A 404 -2.75 35.43 17.40
C LEU A 404 -1.30 35.10 17.76
N SER A 405 -0.72 34.04 17.20
CA SER A 405 0.66 33.65 17.46
C SER A 405 1.64 34.78 17.07
N LYS A 406 1.42 35.45 15.93
CA LYS A 406 2.19 36.63 15.52
C LYS A 406 2.04 37.80 16.51
N LYS A 407 0.82 38.08 16.97
CA LYS A 407 0.55 39.15 17.96
C LYS A 407 1.24 38.88 19.29
N TRP A 408 1.17 37.65 19.80
CA TRP A 408 1.78 37.25 21.06
C TRP A 408 3.31 37.27 21.01
N ARG A 409 3.92 36.88 19.88
CA ARG A 409 5.38 36.97 19.67
C ARG A 409 5.94 38.40 19.68
N LYS A 410 5.11 39.42 19.48
CA LYS A 410 5.51 40.84 19.55
C LYS A 410 5.46 41.41 20.97
N LYS A 411 4.87 40.70 21.93
CA LYS A 411 4.82 41.14 23.33
C LYS A 411 6.18 40.91 24.01
N LYS A 412 6.44 41.67 25.08
CA LYS A 412 7.62 41.47 25.94
C LYS A 412 7.59 40.06 26.50
N LYS A 413 8.70 39.32 26.38
CA LYS A 413 8.79 37.94 26.87
C LYS A 413 8.63 37.89 28.38
N ASN A 414 7.73 37.03 28.82
CA ASN A 414 7.53 36.59 30.20
C ASN A 414 6.97 35.15 30.14
N GLU A 415 6.85 34.50 31.30
CA GLU A 415 6.37 33.11 31.40
C GLU A 415 4.98 32.92 30.76
N GLU A 416 4.05 33.85 31.00
CA GLU A 416 2.69 33.83 30.41
C GLU A 416 2.71 33.88 28.88
N VAL A 417 3.53 34.76 28.29
CA VAL A 417 3.65 34.91 26.85
C VAL A 417 4.26 33.64 26.23
N GLU A 418 5.26 33.03 26.88
CA GLU A 418 5.87 31.79 26.40
C GLU A 418 4.91 30.60 26.50
N SER A 419 4.17 30.50 27.60
CA SER A 419 3.09 29.53 27.83
C SER A 419 2.05 29.61 26.70
N ILE A 420 1.52 30.81 26.43
CA ILE A 420 0.50 31.03 25.38
C ILE A 420 1.06 30.75 23.99
N ILE A 421 2.32 31.12 23.70
CA ILE A 421 2.95 30.80 22.41
C ILE A 421 3.07 29.28 22.23
N SER A 422 3.46 28.55 23.28
CA SER A 422 3.56 27.09 23.27
C SER A 422 2.20 26.44 23.03
N LEU A 423 1.17 26.92 23.73
CA LEU A 423 -0.21 26.49 23.52
C LEU A 423 -0.67 26.69 22.07
N LEU A 424 -0.47 27.90 21.51
CA LEU A 424 -0.86 28.21 20.13
C LEU A 424 -0.08 27.36 19.12
N LYS A 425 1.20 27.06 19.40
CA LYS A 425 2.02 26.14 18.60
C LYS A 425 1.40 24.74 18.54
N ASN A 426 0.88 24.24 19.67
CA ASN A 426 0.24 22.93 19.77
C ASN A 426 -1.21 22.92 19.23
N LEU A 427 -1.93 24.04 19.34
CA LEU A 427 -3.32 24.15 18.86
C LEU A 427 -3.42 24.27 17.33
N LEU A 428 -2.45 24.94 16.70
CA LEU A 428 -2.43 25.16 15.25
C LEU A 428 -2.52 23.87 14.41
N PRO A 429 -1.69 22.83 14.63
CA PRO A 429 -1.77 21.59 13.84
C PRO A 429 -3.11 20.87 14.03
N LEU A 430 -3.69 20.88 15.24
CA LEU A 430 -5.01 20.31 15.51
C LEU A 430 -6.11 21.01 14.70
N ARG A 431 -6.09 22.35 14.63
CA ARG A 431 -7.04 23.11 13.80
C ARG A 431 -6.89 22.86 12.32
N LYS A 432 -5.67 22.90 11.81
CA LYS A 432 -5.41 22.58 10.39
C LYS A 432 -5.94 21.20 10.04
N ASN A 433 -5.77 20.22 10.93
CA ASN A 433 -6.27 18.85 10.70
C ASN A 433 -7.80 18.79 10.70
N LEU A 434 -8.46 19.52 11.62
CA LEU A 434 -9.92 19.61 11.68
C LEU A 434 -10.51 20.26 10.42
N GLU A 435 -9.93 21.37 9.96
CA GLU A 435 -10.34 22.05 8.72
C GLU A 435 -10.14 21.18 7.48
N ARG A 436 -9.00 20.50 7.39
CA ARG A 436 -8.73 19.56 6.29
C ARG A 436 -9.77 18.43 6.28
N ARG A 437 -10.06 17.84 7.44
CA ARG A 437 -11.09 16.79 7.58
C ARG A 437 -12.48 17.28 7.20
N ALA A 438 -12.85 18.51 7.55
CA ALA A 438 -14.12 19.10 7.14
C ALA A 438 -14.25 19.20 5.61
N ARG A 439 -13.18 19.63 4.92
CA ARG A 439 -13.16 19.67 3.45
C ARG A 439 -13.27 18.28 2.82
N ILE A 440 -12.53 17.30 3.34
CA ILE A 440 -12.59 15.91 2.87
C ILE A 440 -13.99 15.32 3.11
N LYS A 441 -14.63 15.62 4.24
CA LYS A 441 -16.01 15.20 4.52
C LYS A 441 -16.98 15.73 3.46
N LEU A 442 -16.88 17.01 3.11
CA LEU A 442 -17.71 17.62 2.07
C LEU A 442 -17.48 16.99 0.70
N PHE A 443 -16.25 16.58 0.39
CA PHE A 443 -15.95 15.84 -0.84
C PHE A 443 -16.70 14.50 -0.90
N PHE A 444 -16.66 13.69 0.17
CA PHE A 444 -17.36 12.40 0.21
C PHE A 444 -18.88 12.50 0.39
N ALA A 445 -19.40 13.68 0.77
CA ALA A 445 -20.84 13.90 0.92
C ALA A 445 -21.56 14.15 -0.42
N LYS A 446 -20.81 14.34 -1.51
CA LYS A 446 -21.38 14.50 -2.86
C LYS A 446 -21.94 13.16 -3.38
N ASP A 447 -22.90 13.24 -4.28
CA ASP A 447 -23.30 12.08 -5.07
C ASP A 447 -22.25 11.76 -6.14
N ASN A 448 -22.10 10.47 -6.49
CA ASN A 448 -21.19 9.98 -7.53
C ASN A 448 -19.74 10.45 -7.38
N VAL A 449 -19.19 10.31 -6.17
CA VAL A 449 -17.80 10.69 -5.87
C VAL A 449 -16.84 9.92 -6.76
N THR A 450 -16.12 10.65 -7.62
CA THR A 450 -15.02 10.11 -8.41
C THR A 450 -13.70 10.54 -7.79
N ILE A 451 -12.80 9.60 -7.55
CA ILE A 451 -11.51 9.85 -6.90
C ILE A 451 -10.39 9.12 -7.65
N SER A 452 -9.24 9.77 -7.82
CA SER A 452 -8.08 9.06 -8.36
C SER A 452 -7.47 8.11 -7.33
N VAL A 453 -6.78 7.06 -7.78
CA VAL A 453 -6.10 6.12 -6.86
C VAL A 453 -5.07 6.86 -6.00
N TYR A 454 -4.37 7.84 -6.56
CA TYR A 454 -3.45 8.72 -5.82
C TYR A 454 -4.17 9.44 -4.66
N GLN A 455 -5.31 10.08 -4.94
CA GLN A 455 -6.09 10.79 -3.93
C GLN A 455 -6.69 9.86 -2.89
N LEU A 456 -7.15 8.67 -3.29
CA LEU A 456 -7.68 7.63 -2.41
C LEU A 456 -6.61 7.17 -1.42
N LEU A 457 -5.44 6.73 -1.91
CA LEU A 457 -4.32 6.28 -1.09
C LEU A 457 -3.88 7.36 -0.11
N ARG A 458 -3.70 8.61 -0.58
CA ARG A 458 -3.36 9.73 0.31
C ARG A 458 -4.41 9.97 1.37
N THR A 459 -5.68 9.91 1.01
CA THR A 459 -6.77 10.14 1.97
C THR A 459 -6.80 9.05 3.03
N MET A 460 -6.77 7.77 2.62
CA MET A 460 -6.73 6.63 3.54
C MET A 460 -5.50 6.68 4.45
N PHE A 461 -4.30 6.84 3.89
CA PHE A 461 -3.06 6.87 4.67
C PHE A 461 -3.06 8.03 5.67
N ASN A 462 -3.56 9.20 5.27
CA ASN A 462 -3.72 10.31 6.18
C ASN A 462 -4.68 9.99 7.33
N LEU A 463 -5.83 9.35 7.07
CA LEU A 463 -6.77 8.99 8.13
C LEU A 463 -6.17 7.97 9.10
N VAL A 464 -5.48 6.97 8.56
CA VAL A 464 -4.77 5.91 9.29
C VAL A 464 -3.65 6.49 10.17
N CYS A 465 -2.72 7.23 9.57
CA CYS A 465 -1.62 7.88 10.29
C CYS A 465 -2.16 8.81 11.38
N ASN A 466 -3.08 9.73 11.06
CA ASN A 466 -3.64 10.65 12.07
C ASN A 466 -4.49 9.98 13.17
N GLY A 467 -4.92 8.73 12.97
CA GLY A 467 -5.65 7.96 13.97
C GLY A 467 -4.74 7.12 14.87
N MET A 468 -3.55 6.75 14.40
CA MET A 468 -2.60 5.88 15.10
C MET A 468 -1.27 6.55 15.45
N TYR A 469 -1.14 7.85 15.15
CA TYR A 469 0.00 8.70 15.49
C TYR A 469 -0.49 10.03 16.06
N ARG A 470 0.25 10.58 17.02
CA ARG A 470 0.02 11.91 17.57
C ARG A 470 1.28 12.76 17.42
N PRO A 471 1.21 13.88 16.67
CA PRO A 471 2.35 14.80 16.54
C PRO A 471 2.83 15.40 17.86
N GLU A 472 2.02 15.42 18.92
CA GLU A 472 2.46 15.98 20.21
C GLU A 472 3.42 15.06 20.99
N TRP A 473 3.74 13.87 20.48
CA TRP A 473 4.70 12.96 21.11
C TRP A 473 6.16 13.26 20.77
N GLY A 474 6.43 14.21 19.86
CA GLY A 474 7.76 14.66 19.45
C GLY A 474 7.70 15.96 18.69
#